data_AF-A0A7W1PN91-F1
#
_entry.id   AF-A0A7W1PN91-F1
#
_cell.length_a   1.000
_cell.length_b   1.000
_cell.length_c   1.000
_cell.angle_alpha   90.00
_cell.angle_beta   90.00
_cell.angle_gamma   90.00
#
_symmetry.space_group_name_H-M   'P 1'
#
loop_
_entity.id
_entity.type
_entity.pdbx_description
1 polymer ?
#
loop_
_entity_poly.entity_id
_entity_poly.type
_entity_poly.pdbx_seq_one_letter_code
_entity_poly.pdbx_strand_id
1 'polypeptide(L)'
;MPPESARFHESNLWATPIRDLGLTIEGTPLQPIVEEFEEELRRVGLTRVHPRFYLSTEWGVPFESVAIAIPFYLARPDLTALHVERTGLVEGFDRADILRYLRHEMGHVVNYAYRLYDQEEWVKQFGSITQPYSEEYRPEPFSRRYVRHLPGWYAQKHPDEDWAETFAVWMTPGLDWRNEYSGWPVAAAKLAYCGRVLAVLRERDPVVTYVDLDEDVAEIEYSLGHYYRDDPIGLGEAPPGLDGAIRAIFEDLGAAGEIPEEPLAPAGTLIRRLEPDLLANVFRWTGHFPERTRVLLRYLADRAEHLRQGYVPRREGAAIVAVTTLVTGLAMNHVQRGSYLP
;
A
#
# COMPACT_ATOMS: atom_id res chain seq x y z
N MET A 1 24.43 25.94 -1.71
CA MET A 1 24.87 25.13 -2.86
C MET A 1 24.69 23.68 -2.47
N PRO A 2 23.71 22.94 -3.00
CA PRO A 2 23.66 21.50 -2.78
C PRO A 2 24.93 20.85 -3.37
N PRO A 3 25.43 19.74 -2.82
CA PRO A 3 26.69 19.16 -3.25
C PRO A 3 26.55 18.64 -4.70
N GLU A 4 27.49 19.07 -5.54
CA GLU A 4 27.57 18.76 -6.98
C GLU A 4 27.68 17.24 -7.25
N SER A 5 28.14 16.46 -6.26
CA SER A 5 28.30 15.01 -6.33
C SER A 5 26.98 14.23 -6.28
N ALA A 6 25.96 14.72 -5.55
CA ALA A 6 24.67 14.03 -5.45
C ALA A 6 23.91 14.05 -6.78
N ARG A 7 23.91 15.21 -7.46
CA ARG A 7 23.26 15.40 -8.76
C ARG A 7 23.88 14.55 -9.88
N PHE A 8 25.20 14.34 -9.85
CA PHE A 8 25.89 13.56 -10.87
C PHE A 8 25.60 12.05 -10.73
N HIS A 9 25.49 11.54 -9.49
CA HIS A 9 25.11 10.15 -9.23
C HIS A 9 23.63 9.85 -9.56
N GLU A 10 22.72 10.78 -9.23
CA GLU A 10 21.28 10.67 -9.58
C GLU A 10 21.06 10.60 -11.10
N SER A 11 21.80 11.41 -11.87
CA SER A 11 21.64 11.48 -13.33
C SER A 11 22.03 10.19 -14.07
N ASN A 12 22.97 9.42 -13.54
CA ASN A 12 23.35 8.13 -14.13
C ASN A 12 22.33 7.04 -13.73
N LEU A 13 21.94 6.99 -12.46
CA LEU A 13 20.98 5.99 -11.94
C LEU A 13 19.61 6.06 -12.63
N TRP A 14 19.15 7.27 -12.97
CA TRP A 14 17.84 7.50 -13.61
C TRP A 14 17.74 6.93 -15.04
N ALA A 15 18.85 6.97 -15.78
CA ALA A 15 18.91 6.48 -17.15
C ALA A 15 19.25 4.97 -17.23
N THR A 16 19.75 4.37 -16.16
CA THR A 16 20.13 2.96 -16.10
C THR A 16 18.89 2.05 -16.21
N PRO A 17 18.88 1.07 -17.14
CA PRO A 17 17.93 -0.04 -17.15
C PRO A 17 17.89 -0.74 -15.80
N ILE A 18 16.71 -1.13 -15.32
CA ILE A 18 16.58 -1.74 -13.99
C ILE A 18 17.42 -3.03 -13.88
N ARG A 19 17.48 -3.86 -14.93
CA ARG A 19 18.35 -5.04 -14.96
C ARG A 19 19.84 -4.75 -14.78
N ASP A 20 20.29 -3.56 -15.19
CA ASP A 20 21.69 -3.16 -15.13
C ASP A 20 22.07 -2.58 -13.75
N LEU A 21 21.11 -2.47 -12.83
CA LEU A 21 21.36 -2.04 -11.45
C LEU A 21 22.06 -3.12 -10.59
N GLY A 22 22.13 -4.37 -11.07
CA GLY A 22 22.82 -5.47 -10.42
C GLY A 22 22.23 -5.82 -9.04
N LEU A 23 20.91 -5.78 -8.92
CA LEU A 23 20.20 -5.96 -7.65
C LEU A 23 20.09 -7.45 -7.29
N THR A 24 20.32 -7.74 -6.01
CA THR A 24 20.18 -9.08 -5.40
C THR A 24 19.48 -8.96 -4.05
N ILE A 25 19.02 -10.08 -3.50
CA ILE A 25 18.53 -10.11 -2.11
C ILE A 25 19.72 -10.30 -1.17
N GLU A 26 20.66 -11.17 -1.54
CA GLU A 26 21.85 -11.51 -0.76
C GLU A 26 22.75 -10.29 -0.57
N GLY A 27 23.28 -10.15 0.65
CA GLY A 27 24.14 -9.03 1.03
C GLY A 27 23.42 -7.69 1.23
N THR A 28 22.09 -7.67 1.15
CA THR A 28 21.27 -6.47 1.33
C THR A 28 20.50 -6.47 2.66
N PRO A 29 19.89 -5.34 3.07
CA PRO A 29 18.98 -5.31 4.22
C PRO A 29 17.79 -6.28 4.14
N LEU A 30 17.41 -6.76 2.94
CA LEU A 30 16.31 -7.73 2.77
C LEU A 30 16.68 -9.12 3.27
N GLN A 31 17.92 -9.57 3.06
CA GLN A 31 18.35 -10.93 3.41
C GLN A 31 17.96 -11.34 4.85
N PRO A 32 18.35 -10.62 5.92
CA PRO A 32 18.00 -11.03 7.28
C PRO A 32 16.50 -11.02 7.55
N ILE A 33 15.71 -10.23 6.79
CA ILE A 33 14.25 -10.17 6.94
C ILE A 33 13.61 -11.39 6.29
N VAL A 34 14.09 -11.81 5.12
CA VAL A 34 13.67 -13.04 4.45
C VAL A 34 14.03 -14.26 5.29
N GLU A 35 15.25 -14.34 5.83
CA GLU A 35 15.68 -15.43 6.71
C GLU A 35 14.81 -15.53 7.98
N GLU A 36 14.43 -14.38 8.55
CA GLU A 36 13.48 -14.34 9.66
C GLU A 36 12.09 -14.83 9.27
N PHE A 37 11.59 -14.40 8.11
CA PHE A 37 10.31 -14.86 7.60
C PHE A 37 10.30 -16.39 7.40
N GLU A 38 11.35 -16.96 6.83
CA GLU A 38 11.51 -18.41 6.71
C GLU A 38 11.53 -19.13 8.07
N GLU A 39 12.09 -18.49 9.11
CA GLU A 39 12.01 -18.98 10.48
C GLU A 39 10.57 -18.94 11.01
N GLU A 40 9.77 -17.91 10.71
CA GLU A 40 8.35 -17.87 11.05
C GLU A 40 7.58 -19.04 10.43
N LEU A 41 7.84 -19.34 9.15
CA LEU A 41 7.26 -20.50 8.46
C LEU A 41 7.60 -21.81 9.17
N ARG A 42 8.87 -22.00 9.55
CA ARG A 42 9.33 -23.18 10.28
C ARG A 42 8.64 -23.31 11.65
N ARG A 43 8.47 -22.21 12.40
CA ARG A 43 7.78 -22.21 13.70
C ARG A 43 6.31 -22.60 13.59
N VAL A 44 5.62 -22.20 12.51
CA VAL A 44 4.22 -22.60 12.28
C VAL A 44 4.09 -23.96 11.59
N GLY A 45 5.21 -24.65 11.33
CA GLY A 45 5.27 -26.00 10.77
C GLY A 45 5.11 -26.06 9.24
N LEU A 46 5.19 -24.94 8.55
CA LEU A 46 5.12 -24.88 7.09
C LEU A 46 6.51 -25.16 6.49
N THR A 47 6.84 -26.45 6.35
CA THR A 47 8.15 -26.91 5.88
C THR A 47 8.10 -27.68 4.56
N ARG A 48 6.92 -27.91 4.00
CA ARG A 48 6.73 -28.69 2.76
C ARG A 48 6.68 -27.83 1.50
N VAL A 49 6.37 -26.55 1.65
CA VAL A 49 6.37 -25.56 0.58
C VAL A 49 7.44 -24.52 0.89
N HIS A 50 8.32 -24.27 -0.08
CA HIS A 50 9.39 -23.29 0.03
C HIS A 50 9.25 -22.29 -1.11
N PRO A 51 8.92 -21.03 -0.82
CA PRO A 51 8.80 -20.03 -1.87
C PRO A 51 10.17 -19.72 -2.46
N ARG A 52 10.22 -19.43 -3.76
CA ARG A 52 11.37 -18.74 -4.36
C ARG A 52 11.17 -17.24 -4.22
N PHE A 53 12.10 -16.55 -3.60
CA PHE A 53 12.10 -15.09 -3.55
C PHE A 53 12.86 -14.52 -4.75
N TYR A 54 12.34 -13.45 -5.35
CA TYR A 54 13.00 -12.72 -6.43
C TYR A 54 12.63 -11.25 -6.37
N LEU A 55 13.40 -10.41 -7.05
CA LEU A 55 13.12 -8.98 -7.14
C LEU A 55 12.28 -8.70 -8.39
N SER A 56 11.24 -7.88 -8.24
CA SER A 56 10.33 -7.45 -9.30
C SER A 56 9.96 -5.97 -9.09
N THR A 57 8.96 -5.46 -9.81
CA THR A 57 8.45 -4.09 -9.65
C THR A 57 7.52 -3.93 -8.45
N GLU A 58 6.74 -4.95 -8.13
CA GLU A 58 5.74 -4.95 -7.06
C GLU A 58 5.75 -6.24 -6.23
N TRP A 59 5.00 -6.23 -5.13
CA TRP A 59 4.71 -7.42 -4.35
C TRP A 59 3.70 -8.28 -5.10
N GLY A 60 3.88 -9.60 -5.07
CA GLY A 60 2.92 -10.51 -5.69
C GLY A 60 3.38 -11.95 -5.77
N VAL A 61 2.44 -12.80 -6.18
CA VAL A 61 2.67 -14.21 -6.50
C VAL A 61 1.94 -14.51 -7.80
N PRO A 62 2.65 -14.88 -8.89
CA PRO A 62 2.00 -15.29 -10.12
C PRO A 62 1.04 -16.47 -9.87
N PHE A 63 -0.11 -16.46 -10.55
CA PHE A 63 -1.14 -17.48 -10.32
C PHE A 63 -0.59 -18.90 -10.59
N GLU A 64 -0.87 -19.84 -9.68
CA GLU A 64 -0.29 -21.20 -9.70
C GLU A 64 1.26 -21.24 -9.65
N SER A 65 1.90 -20.24 -9.03
CA SER A 65 3.35 -20.22 -8.75
C SER A 65 3.65 -20.35 -7.26
N VAL A 66 4.87 -20.78 -6.93
CA VAL A 66 5.46 -20.69 -5.58
C VAL A 66 6.57 -19.64 -5.51
N ALA A 67 6.52 -18.61 -6.35
CA ALA A 67 7.48 -17.51 -6.33
C ALA A 67 6.87 -16.24 -5.72
N ILE A 68 7.59 -15.62 -4.79
CA ILE A 68 7.21 -14.35 -4.17
C ILE A 68 8.05 -13.25 -4.80
N ALA A 69 7.37 -12.33 -5.47
CA ALA A 69 7.94 -11.09 -5.98
C ALA A 69 8.15 -10.11 -4.83
N ILE A 70 9.33 -9.49 -4.78
CA ILE A 70 9.68 -8.45 -3.82
C ILE A 70 10.07 -7.19 -4.60
N PRO A 71 9.48 -6.02 -4.30
CA PRO A 71 9.83 -4.80 -5.02
C PRO A 71 11.33 -4.47 -4.96
N PHE A 72 11.95 -4.25 -6.12
CA PHE A 72 13.39 -4.07 -6.27
C PHE A 72 13.93 -2.88 -5.48
N TYR A 73 13.10 -1.85 -5.26
CA TYR A 73 13.49 -0.65 -4.53
C TYR A 73 13.74 -0.91 -3.04
N LEU A 74 13.31 -2.06 -2.50
CA LEU A 74 13.62 -2.48 -1.13
C LEU A 74 15.03 -3.08 -1.00
N ALA A 75 15.66 -3.48 -2.10
CA ALA A 75 16.98 -4.11 -2.08
C ALA A 75 18.10 -3.14 -1.67
N ARG A 76 17.91 -1.82 -1.84
CA ARG A 76 18.91 -0.80 -1.49
C ARG A 76 18.29 0.44 -0.85
N PRO A 77 18.93 1.01 0.19
CA PRO A 77 18.40 2.20 0.89
C PRO A 77 18.21 3.44 0.00
N ASP A 78 19.05 3.64 -1.01
CA ASP A 78 18.95 4.78 -1.92
C ASP A 78 17.76 4.66 -2.89
N LEU A 79 17.48 3.44 -3.38
CA LEU A 79 16.27 3.17 -4.16
C LEU A 79 15.01 3.27 -3.30
N THR A 80 15.05 2.81 -2.05
CA THR A 80 13.94 2.96 -1.11
C THR A 80 13.62 4.43 -0.88
N ALA A 81 14.65 5.25 -0.61
CA ALA A 81 14.48 6.70 -0.42
C ALA A 81 13.91 7.40 -1.66
N LEU A 82 14.39 7.02 -2.85
CA LEU A 82 13.85 7.51 -4.11
C LEU A 82 12.37 7.12 -4.29
N HIS A 83 12.00 5.87 -3.96
CA HIS A 83 10.62 5.43 -4.03
C HIS A 83 9.73 6.28 -3.12
N VAL A 84 10.12 6.50 -1.85
CA VAL A 84 9.41 7.39 -0.92
C VAL A 84 9.17 8.76 -1.54
N GLU A 85 10.21 9.36 -2.14
CA GLU A 85 10.12 10.70 -2.73
C GLU A 85 9.11 10.75 -3.90
N ARG A 86 9.06 9.68 -4.70
CA ARG A 86 8.22 9.62 -5.91
C ARG A 86 6.78 9.23 -5.62
N THR A 87 6.57 8.17 -4.82
CA THR A 87 5.27 7.54 -4.62
C THR A 87 4.64 7.90 -3.28
N GLY A 88 5.39 8.49 -2.35
CA GLY A 88 4.89 8.98 -1.05
C GLY A 88 4.36 7.88 -0.12
N LEU A 89 4.45 6.62 -0.53
CA LEU A 89 4.15 5.43 0.24
C LEU A 89 5.24 4.40 -0.09
N VAL A 90 5.79 3.74 0.91
CA VAL A 90 6.59 2.53 0.68
C VAL A 90 5.83 1.38 1.30
N GLU A 91 5.41 0.46 0.46
CA GLU A 91 5.11 -0.90 0.88
C GLU A 91 6.42 -1.56 1.30
N GLY A 92 6.60 -1.82 2.59
CA GLY A 92 7.87 -2.32 3.13
C GLY A 92 8.82 -1.23 3.62
N PHE A 93 8.31 -0.10 4.15
CA PHE A 93 9.16 1.01 4.63
C PHE A 93 10.17 0.58 5.70
N ASP A 94 9.77 -0.37 6.55
CA ASP A 94 10.61 -0.93 7.59
C ASP A 94 10.49 -2.45 7.62
N ARG A 95 11.31 -3.07 8.49
CA ARG A 95 11.32 -4.52 8.67
C ARG A 95 9.95 -5.11 9.01
N ALA A 96 9.16 -4.44 9.86
CA ALA A 96 7.85 -4.97 10.25
C ALA A 96 6.87 -4.94 9.08
N ASP A 97 6.97 -3.90 8.25
CA ASP A 97 6.17 -3.74 7.04
C ASP A 97 6.56 -4.75 5.96
N ILE A 98 7.86 -5.00 5.74
CA ILE A 98 8.33 -6.04 4.79
C ILE A 98 7.83 -7.43 5.23
N LEU A 99 7.94 -7.77 6.51
CA LEU A 99 7.38 -9.01 7.05
C LEU A 99 5.85 -9.07 6.89
N ARG A 100 5.15 -7.93 6.96
CA ARG A 100 3.71 -7.86 6.74
C ARG A 100 3.35 -8.33 5.32
N TYR A 101 4.03 -7.81 4.29
CA TYR A 101 3.79 -8.23 2.90
C TYR A 101 4.24 -9.67 2.65
N LEU A 102 5.42 -10.10 3.12
CA LEU A 102 5.86 -11.49 2.97
C LEU A 102 4.84 -12.52 3.52
N ARG A 103 4.22 -12.23 4.66
CA ARG A 103 3.16 -13.07 5.24
C ARG A 103 1.90 -13.10 4.37
N HIS A 104 1.54 -11.97 3.77
CA HIS A 104 0.42 -11.87 2.83
C HIS A 104 0.72 -12.69 1.56
N GLU A 105 1.85 -12.46 0.90
CA GLU A 105 2.24 -13.18 -0.32
C GLU A 105 2.34 -14.69 -0.09
N MET A 106 2.84 -15.12 1.06
CA MET A 106 2.86 -16.53 1.39
C MET A 106 1.47 -17.14 1.53
N GLY A 107 0.46 -16.35 1.88
CA GLY A 107 -0.94 -16.76 1.81
C GLY A 107 -1.32 -17.20 0.40
N HIS A 108 -0.98 -16.42 -0.63
CA HIS A 108 -1.17 -16.81 -2.03
C HIS A 108 -0.36 -18.06 -2.38
N VAL A 109 0.94 -18.11 -2.03
CA VAL A 109 1.77 -19.30 -2.25
C VAL A 109 1.12 -20.56 -1.69
N VAL A 110 0.62 -20.51 -0.45
CA VAL A 110 -0.05 -21.66 0.17
C VAL A 110 -1.37 -21.98 -0.53
N ASN A 111 -2.14 -20.97 -0.95
CA ASN A 111 -3.37 -21.20 -1.70
C ASN A 111 -3.09 -21.99 -2.98
N TYR A 112 -2.09 -21.54 -3.73
CA TYR A 112 -1.71 -22.08 -5.03
C TYR A 112 -1.02 -23.43 -4.93
N ALA A 113 -0.03 -23.56 -4.04
CA ALA A 113 0.72 -24.78 -3.80
C ALA A 113 -0.18 -25.99 -3.50
N TYR A 114 -1.30 -25.77 -2.83
CA TYR A 114 -2.23 -26.83 -2.43
C TYR A 114 -3.59 -26.77 -3.14
N ARG A 115 -3.78 -25.83 -4.07
CA ARG A 115 -5.06 -25.55 -4.74
C ARG A 115 -6.24 -25.48 -3.78
N LEU A 116 -6.07 -24.72 -2.68
CA LEU A 116 -7.12 -24.62 -1.66
C LEU A 116 -8.38 -23.97 -2.23
N TYR A 117 -8.21 -23.04 -3.18
CA TYR A 117 -9.28 -22.36 -3.89
C TYR A 117 -10.28 -23.26 -4.63
N ASP A 118 -9.91 -24.50 -4.96
CA ASP A 118 -10.80 -25.49 -5.58
C ASP A 118 -11.67 -26.23 -4.55
N GLN A 119 -11.37 -26.10 -3.26
CA GLN A 119 -12.07 -26.82 -2.21
C GLN A 119 -13.41 -26.16 -1.89
N GLU A 120 -14.47 -26.97 -1.79
CA GLU A 120 -15.83 -26.49 -1.52
C GLU A 120 -15.91 -25.66 -0.22
N GLU A 121 -15.18 -26.06 0.83
CA GLU A 121 -15.16 -25.29 2.08
C GLU A 121 -14.46 -23.94 1.91
N TRP A 122 -13.36 -23.86 1.14
CA TRP A 122 -12.68 -22.60 0.84
C TRP A 122 -13.63 -21.64 0.12
N VAL A 123 -14.30 -22.13 -0.93
CA VAL A 123 -15.24 -21.32 -1.72
C VAL A 123 -16.40 -20.81 -0.86
N LYS A 124 -16.88 -21.60 0.10
CA LYS A 124 -17.91 -21.17 1.05
C LYS A 124 -17.44 -20.06 2.00
N GLN A 125 -16.16 -20.03 2.35
CA GLN A 125 -15.61 -19.04 3.28
C GLN A 125 -15.22 -17.73 2.59
N PHE A 126 -14.59 -17.81 1.41
CA PHE A 126 -13.95 -16.66 0.75
C PHE A 126 -14.68 -16.20 -0.52
N GLY A 127 -15.36 -17.12 -1.22
CA GLY A 127 -15.98 -16.87 -2.51
C GLY A 127 -15.25 -17.59 -3.65
N SER A 128 -15.57 -17.26 -4.90
CA SER A 128 -14.94 -17.89 -6.06
C SER A 128 -13.66 -17.17 -6.45
N ILE A 129 -12.56 -17.89 -6.59
CA ILE A 129 -11.30 -17.33 -7.09
C ILE A 129 -11.37 -16.86 -8.55
N THR A 130 -12.38 -17.30 -9.30
CA THR A 130 -12.58 -16.90 -10.71
C THR A 130 -13.30 -15.56 -10.86
N GLN A 131 -13.58 -14.87 -9.75
CA GLN A 131 -14.11 -13.52 -9.82
C GLN A 131 -13.12 -12.61 -10.55
N PRO A 132 -13.58 -11.66 -11.38
CA PRO A 132 -12.69 -10.71 -12.02
C PRO A 132 -11.92 -9.91 -10.97
N TYR A 133 -10.60 -9.84 -11.12
CA TYR A 133 -9.77 -8.98 -10.30
C TYR A 133 -10.01 -7.52 -10.71
N SER A 134 -10.38 -6.68 -9.75
CA SER A 134 -10.69 -5.27 -10.00
C SER A 134 -9.63 -4.39 -9.35
N GLU A 135 -8.92 -3.59 -10.16
CA GLU A 135 -7.97 -2.61 -9.65
C GLU A 135 -8.65 -1.59 -8.73
N GLU A 136 -9.84 -1.12 -9.13
CA GLU A 136 -10.68 -0.29 -8.31
C GLU A 136 -11.71 -1.15 -7.57
N TYR A 137 -11.46 -1.45 -6.30
CA TYR A 137 -12.43 -2.11 -5.42
C TYR A 137 -13.07 -1.11 -4.48
N ARG A 138 -14.30 -1.42 -4.03
CA ARG A 138 -15.11 -0.54 -3.17
C ARG A 138 -15.34 -1.22 -1.82
N PRO A 139 -14.38 -1.12 -0.88
CA PRO A 139 -14.52 -1.79 0.40
C PRO A 139 -15.68 -1.20 1.21
N GLU A 140 -16.27 -2.02 2.07
CA GLU A 140 -17.14 -1.60 3.17
C GLU A 140 -16.26 -1.34 4.41
N PRO A 141 -15.94 -0.07 4.75
CA PRO A 141 -15.10 0.21 5.90
C PRO A 141 -15.76 -0.28 7.18
N PHE A 142 -14.92 -0.75 8.11
CA PHE A 142 -15.32 -1.30 9.39
C PHE A 142 -16.16 -2.58 9.35
N SER A 143 -16.28 -3.23 8.19
CA SER A 143 -16.90 -4.55 8.09
C SER A 143 -16.23 -5.54 9.04
N ARG A 144 -17.04 -6.32 9.75
CA ARG A 144 -16.59 -7.40 10.67
C ARG A 144 -16.48 -8.75 9.98
N ARG A 145 -16.68 -8.79 8.65
CA ARG A 145 -16.61 -10.01 7.83
C ARG A 145 -15.19 -10.38 7.41
N TYR A 146 -14.26 -9.45 7.54
CA TYR A 146 -12.90 -9.56 7.02
C TYR A 146 -11.90 -9.30 8.14
N VAL A 147 -10.75 -9.94 8.05
CA VAL A 147 -9.60 -9.55 8.87
C VAL A 147 -9.02 -8.22 8.37
N ARG A 148 -8.08 -7.65 9.12
CA ARG A 148 -7.32 -6.47 8.69
C ARG A 148 -5.84 -6.74 8.88
N HIS A 149 -5.12 -6.89 7.79
CA HIS A 149 -3.66 -7.04 7.81
C HIS A 149 -3.01 -5.95 6.98
N LEU A 150 -3.26 -5.90 5.68
CA LEU A 150 -2.88 -4.79 4.81
C LEU A 150 -3.84 -3.59 4.93
N PRO A 151 -3.33 -2.35 4.72
CA PRO A 151 -4.16 -1.13 4.71
C PRO A 151 -5.18 -1.13 3.57
N GLY A 152 -6.14 -0.20 3.61
CA GLY A 152 -7.09 -0.02 2.52
C GLY A 152 -8.17 -1.09 2.44
N TRP A 153 -8.37 -1.86 3.52
CA TRP A 153 -9.39 -2.92 3.58
C TRP A 153 -9.15 -4.02 2.55
N TYR A 154 -7.88 -4.35 2.30
CA TYR A 154 -7.42 -5.14 1.17
C TYR A 154 -8.05 -6.53 1.05
N ALA A 155 -8.38 -7.16 2.19
CA ALA A 155 -9.13 -8.43 2.24
C ALA A 155 -10.48 -8.40 1.49
N GLN A 156 -11.01 -7.23 1.14
CA GLN A 156 -12.27 -7.07 0.39
C GLN A 156 -12.06 -6.95 -1.12
N LYS A 157 -10.81 -6.89 -1.60
CA LYS A 157 -10.48 -6.69 -3.02
C LYS A 157 -10.87 -7.91 -3.87
N HIS A 158 -10.53 -9.10 -3.40
CA HIS A 158 -10.80 -10.36 -4.10
C HIS A 158 -10.82 -11.54 -3.09
N PRO A 159 -11.54 -12.66 -3.36
CA PRO A 159 -11.53 -13.84 -2.48
C PRO A 159 -10.14 -14.39 -2.17
N ASP A 160 -9.21 -14.28 -3.12
CA ASP A 160 -7.83 -14.69 -2.91
C ASP A 160 -7.09 -13.79 -1.90
N GLU A 161 -7.37 -12.49 -1.94
CA GLU A 161 -6.85 -11.49 -0.99
C GLU A 161 -7.41 -11.70 0.42
N ASP A 162 -8.69 -12.05 0.53
CA ASP A 162 -9.33 -12.40 1.80
C ASP A 162 -8.66 -13.63 2.45
N TRP A 163 -8.28 -14.61 1.64
CA TRP A 163 -7.49 -15.75 2.09
C TRP A 163 -6.08 -15.34 2.51
N ALA A 164 -5.36 -14.58 1.67
CA ALA A 164 -3.99 -14.16 1.94
C ALA A 164 -3.88 -13.32 3.22
N GLU A 165 -4.80 -12.36 3.40
CA GLU A 165 -4.93 -11.57 4.61
C GLU A 165 -5.26 -12.45 5.84
N THR A 166 -6.18 -13.40 5.70
CA THR A 166 -6.55 -14.35 6.78
C THR A 166 -5.36 -15.20 7.20
N PHE A 167 -4.60 -15.71 6.23
CA PHE A 167 -3.39 -16.49 6.45
C PHE A 167 -2.33 -15.65 7.17
N ALA A 168 -2.11 -14.42 6.73
CA ALA A 168 -1.12 -13.52 7.29
C ALA A 168 -1.41 -13.17 8.76
N VAL A 169 -2.67 -12.86 9.08
CA VAL A 169 -3.11 -12.66 10.49
C VAL A 169 -2.89 -13.93 11.31
N TRP A 170 -3.26 -15.10 10.78
CA TRP A 170 -3.12 -16.36 11.51
C TRP A 170 -1.66 -16.70 11.85
N MET A 171 -0.72 -16.43 10.94
CA MET A 171 0.69 -16.78 11.13
C MET A 171 1.50 -15.73 11.90
N THR A 172 0.98 -14.51 12.06
CA THR A 172 1.72 -13.39 12.64
C THR A 172 2.18 -13.72 14.07
N PRO A 173 3.51 -13.73 14.35
CA PRO A 173 4.01 -14.10 15.67
C PRO A 173 3.51 -13.19 16.78
N GLY A 174 3.06 -13.79 17.89
CA GLY A 174 2.61 -13.08 19.08
C GLY A 174 1.23 -12.45 18.97
N LEU A 175 0.56 -12.52 17.81
CA LEU A 175 -0.78 -11.97 17.63
C LEU A 175 -1.83 -12.93 18.22
N ASP A 176 -2.54 -12.49 19.26
CA ASP A 176 -3.71 -13.21 19.78
C ASP A 176 -4.96 -12.88 18.96
N TRP A 177 -4.98 -13.38 17.72
CA TRP A 177 -6.10 -13.15 16.80
C TRP A 177 -7.43 -13.68 17.35
N ARG A 178 -7.41 -14.69 18.23
CA ARG A 178 -8.65 -15.24 18.82
C ARG A 178 -9.33 -14.20 19.70
N ASN A 179 -8.55 -13.46 20.49
CA ASN A 179 -9.07 -12.37 21.29
C ASN A 179 -9.47 -11.17 20.41
N GLU A 180 -8.60 -10.77 19.48
CA GLU A 180 -8.81 -9.61 18.60
C GLU A 180 -10.09 -9.73 17.75
N TYR A 181 -10.30 -10.91 17.15
CA TYR A 181 -11.45 -11.19 16.27
C TYR A 181 -12.61 -11.89 16.98
N SER A 182 -12.60 -12.01 18.32
CA SER A 182 -13.64 -12.71 19.10
C SER A 182 -15.05 -12.18 18.85
N GLY A 183 -15.20 -10.88 18.61
CA GLY A 183 -16.49 -10.25 18.28
C GLY A 183 -16.87 -10.31 16.79
N TRP A 184 -16.05 -10.91 15.94
CA TRP A 184 -16.14 -10.83 14.47
C TRP A 184 -16.38 -12.24 13.91
N PRO A 185 -17.60 -12.79 14.04
CA PRO A 185 -17.84 -14.23 13.89
C PRO A 185 -17.45 -14.77 12.51
N VAL A 186 -17.63 -13.98 11.45
CA VAL A 186 -17.27 -14.39 10.08
C VAL A 186 -15.75 -14.40 9.89
N ALA A 187 -15.05 -13.34 10.30
CA ALA A 187 -13.58 -13.30 10.23
C ALA A 187 -12.94 -14.39 11.12
N ALA A 188 -13.47 -14.59 12.33
CA ALA A 188 -13.04 -15.64 13.25
C ALA A 188 -13.26 -17.05 12.65
N ALA A 189 -14.35 -17.28 11.92
CA ALA A 189 -14.60 -18.53 11.22
C ALA A 189 -13.55 -18.81 10.13
N LYS A 190 -13.16 -17.78 9.35
CA LYS A 190 -12.08 -17.88 8.34
C LYS A 190 -10.73 -18.19 8.99
N LEU A 191 -10.39 -17.52 10.09
CA LEU A 191 -9.16 -17.80 10.85
C LEU A 191 -9.13 -19.21 11.44
N ALA A 192 -10.27 -19.68 11.96
CA ALA A 192 -10.42 -21.06 12.44
C ALA A 192 -10.29 -22.08 11.29
N TYR A 193 -10.90 -21.80 10.14
CA TYR A 193 -10.74 -22.59 8.92
C TYR A 193 -9.26 -22.68 8.51
N CYS A 194 -8.58 -21.54 8.38
CA CYS A 194 -7.17 -21.44 8.04
C CYS A 194 -6.30 -22.29 8.97
N GLY A 195 -6.47 -22.15 10.29
CA GLY A 195 -5.69 -22.93 11.26
C GLY A 195 -5.90 -24.44 11.17
N ARG A 196 -7.12 -24.91 10.87
CA ARG A 196 -7.38 -26.34 10.66
C ARG A 196 -6.78 -26.84 9.35
N VAL A 197 -6.91 -26.09 8.25
CA VAL A 197 -6.34 -26.47 6.96
C VAL A 197 -4.83 -26.58 7.07
N LEU A 198 -4.17 -25.57 7.66
CA LEU A 198 -2.72 -25.57 7.80
C LEU A 198 -2.22 -26.71 8.69
N ALA A 199 -2.97 -27.11 9.72
CA ALA A 199 -2.63 -28.30 10.51
C ALA A 199 -2.58 -29.59 9.67
N VAL A 200 -3.43 -29.72 8.66
CA VAL A 200 -3.42 -30.86 7.72
C VAL A 200 -2.26 -30.74 6.72
N LEU A 201 -1.98 -29.52 6.24
CA LEU A 201 -0.94 -29.30 5.22
C LEU A 201 0.49 -29.57 5.72
N ARG A 202 0.75 -29.51 7.02
CA ARG A 202 2.08 -29.82 7.61
C ARG A 202 2.64 -31.18 7.17
N GLU A 203 1.77 -32.16 6.97
CA GLU A 203 2.14 -33.54 6.61
C GLU A 203 1.94 -33.86 5.12
N ARG A 204 1.60 -32.86 4.29
CA ARG A 204 1.27 -33.03 2.88
C ARG A 204 2.26 -32.29 2.00
N ASP A 205 2.72 -32.93 0.94
CA ASP A 205 3.53 -32.25 -0.07
C ASP A 205 2.65 -31.36 -0.97
N PRO A 206 3.16 -30.20 -1.43
CA PRO A 206 2.42 -29.33 -2.32
C PRO A 206 2.15 -30.01 -3.67
N VAL A 207 0.99 -29.71 -4.24
CA VAL A 207 0.57 -30.20 -5.57
C VAL A 207 1.23 -29.36 -6.67
N VAL A 208 1.38 -28.06 -6.42
CA VAL A 208 2.03 -27.12 -7.32
C VAL A 208 3.40 -26.75 -6.73
N THR A 209 4.45 -26.98 -7.51
CA THR A 209 5.84 -26.61 -7.19
C THR A 209 6.48 -25.76 -8.29
N TYR A 210 5.67 -25.35 -9.27
CA TYR A 210 6.12 -24.54 -10.39
C TYR A 210 6.55 -23.14 -9.91
N VAL A 211 7.58 -22.61 -10.54
CA VAL A 211 8.15 -21.29 -10.26
C VAL A 211 8.03 -20.48 -11.54
N ASP A 212 7.09 -19.55 -11.53
CA ASP A 212 6.96 -18.48 -12.52
C ASP A 212 7.49 -17.18 -11.93
N LEU A 213 8.23 -16.41 -12.72
CA LEU A 213 8.73 -15.10 -12.35
C LEU A 213 8.05 -14.06 -13.24
N ASP A 214 7.38 -13.10 -12.62
CA ASP A 214 6.71 -12.00 -13.32
C ASP A 214 7.49 -10.70 -13.10
N GLU A 215 7.81 -10.03 -14.21
CA GLU A 215 8.72 -8.87 -14.24
C GLU A 215 10.01 -9.07 -13.40
N ASP A 216 10.73 -10.19 -13.56
CA ASP A 216 12.02 -10.38 -12.88
C ASP A 216 12.95 -9.20 -13.18
N VAL A 217 13.51 -8.59 -12.13
CA VAL A 217 14.43 -7.46 -12.22
C VAL A 217 15.54 -7.69 -13.25
N ALA A 218 16.00 -8.94 -13.41
CA ALA A 218 17.05 -9.31 -14.37
C ALA A 218 16.62 -9.15 -15.85
N GLU A 219 15.31 -9.08 -16.12
CA GLU A 219 14.72 -8.97 -17.45
C GLU A 219 14.18 -7.57 -17.76
N ILE A 220 14.09 -6.68 -16.76
CA ILE A 220 13.53 -5.33 -16.93
C ILE A 220 14.50 -4.42 -17.72
N GLU A 221 14.18 -4.19 -18.99
CA GLU A 221 15.01 -3.39 -19.91
C GLU A 221 14.79 -1.89 -19.80
N TYR A 222 13.65 -1.45 -19.25
CA TYR A 222 13.38 -0.03 -19.12
C TYR A 222 14.12 0.60 -17.93
N SER A 223 14.41 1.90 -18.04
CA SER A 223 15.20 2.60 -17.03
C SER A 223 14.40 2.89 -15.76
N LEU A 224 15.12 3.14 -14.66
CA LEU A 224 14.52 3.61 -13.42
C LEU A 224 13.65 4.87 -13.63
N GLY A 225 14.07 5.76 -14.52
CA GLY A 225 13.30 6.93 -14.88
C GLY A 225 12.07 6.66 -15.75
N HIS A 226 12.02 5.54 -16.47
CA HIS A 226 10.80 5.08 -17.12
C HIS A 226 9.83 4.53 -16.08
N TYR A 227 10.31 3.70 -15.16
CA TYR A 227 9.49 3.15 -14.08
C TYR A 227 8.74 4.22 -13.30
N TYR A 228 9.43 5.31 -12.93
CA TYR A 228 8.83 6.44 -12.23
C TYR A 228 8.24 7.53 -13.13
N ARG A 229 8.01 7.24 -14.41
CA ARG A 229 7.35 8.23 -15.29
C ARG A 229 5.91 8.37 -14.83
N ASP A 230 5.55 9.57 -14.38
CA ASP A 230 4.16 9.90 -14.09
C ASP A 230 3.33 9.72 -15.37
N ASP A 231 2.48 8.68 -15.42
CA ASP A 231 1.31 8.76 -16.28
C ASP A 231 0.42 9.88 -15.72
N PRO A 232 -0.05 10.82 -16.56
CA PRO A 232 -0.87 11.92 -16.07
C PRO A 232 -2.24 11.38 -15.66
N ILE A 233 -2.34 10.87 -14.45
CA ILE A 233 -3.61 10.72 -13.73
C ILE A 233 -4.06 12.14 -13.44
N GLY A 234 -4.79 12.73 -14.39
CA GLY A 234 -5.46 14.00 -14.17
C GLY A 234 -6.52 13.83 -13.10
N LEU A 235 -6.82 14.90 -12.35
CA LEU A 235 -7.96 14.92 -11.43
C LEU A 235 -9.32 14.74 -12.16
N GLY A 236 -9.30 14.71 -13.49
CA GLY A 236 -10.47 14.91 -14.34
C GLY A 236 -10.92 16.37 -14.30
N GLU A 237 -12.23 16.59 -14.38
CA GLU A 237 -12.81 17.91 -14.15
C GLU A 237 -12.76 18.25 -12.66
N ALA A 238 -12.19 19.40 -12.32
CA ALA A 238 -12.07 19.83 -10.94
C ALA A 238 -13.44 19.87 -10.26
N PRO A 239 -13.63 19.20 -9.10
CA PRO A 239 -14.93 19.17 -8.46
C PRO A 239 -15.42 20.61 -8.12
N PRO A 240 -16.64 21.01 -8.55
CA PRO A 240 -17.15 22.34 -8.28
C PRO A 240 -17.27 22.59 -6.76
N GLY A 241 -16.92 23.80 -6.32
CA GLY A 241 -17.04 24.20 -4.90
C GLY A 241 -15.82 23.92 -4.01
N LEU A 242 -14.75 23.29 -4.54
CA LEU A 242 -13.50 23.13 -3.78
C LEU A 242 -12.88 24.46 -3.34
N ASP A 243 -12.99 25.51 -4.16
CA ASP A 243 -12.55 26.85 -3.77
C ASP A 243 -13.27 27.36 -2.52
N GLY A 244 -14.57 27.07 -2.39
CA GLY A 244 -15.36 27.42 -1.22
C GLY A 244 -14.94 26.63 0.02
N ALA A 245 -14.65 25.33 -0.15
CA ALA A 245 -14.12 24.50 0.93
C ALA A 245 -12.74 25.00 1.41
N ILE A 246 -11.85 25.35 0.48
CA ILE A 246 -10.54 25.94 0.80
C ILE A 246 -10.71 27.24 1.60
N ARG A 247 -11.58 28.16 1.15
CA ARG A 247 -11.87 29.42 1.85
C ARG A 247 -12.57 29.25 3.20
N ALA A 248 -13.24 28.11 3.43
CA ALA A 248 -13.85 27.80 4.71
C ALA A 248 -12.84 27.27 5.73
N ILE A 249 -11.72 26.72 5.26
CA ILE A 249 -10.62 26.19 6.10
C ILE A 249 -9.60 27.27 6.41
N PHE A 250 -9.29 28.11 5.43
CA PHE A 250 -8.19 29.07 5.46
C PHE A 250 -8.65 30.53 5.42
N GLU A 251 -7.72 31.46 5.62
CA GLU A 251 -7.91 32.90 5.62
C GLU A 251 -7.28 33.55 4.37
N ASP A 252 -7.86 34.63 3.85
CA ASP A 252 -7.33 35.37 2.70
C ASP A 252 -6.00 36.08 3.05
N LEU A 253 -4.91 35.71 2.37
CA LEU A 253 -3.63 36.40 2.45
C LEU A 253 -3.76 37.82 1.87
N GLY A 254 -3.53 38.83 2.71
CA GLY A 254 -3.53 40.23 2.29
C GLY A 254 -4.90 40.82 1.99
N ALA A 255 -5.98 40.24 2.56
CA ALA A 255 -7.28 40.87 2.54
C ALA A 255 -7.22 42.29 3.15
N ALA A 256 -7.89 43.24 2.49
CA ALA A 256 -8.09 44.59 3.00
C ALA A 256 -9.14 44.58 4.11
N GLY A 257 -8.78 44.01 5.27
CA GLY A 257 -9.62 43.86 6.46
C GLY A 257 -8.77 43.97 7.73
N GLU A 258 -9.29 43.51 8.87
CA GLU A 258 -8.51 43.42 10.11
C GLU A 258 -7.18 42.70 9.83
N ILE A 259 -6.08 43.43 9.98
CA ILE A 259 -4.74 42.89 9.81
C ILE A 259 -4.61 41.78 10.87
N PRO A 260 -4.38 40.52 10.48
CA PRO A 260 -4.18 39.45 11.44
C PRO A 260 -3.08 39.86 12.43
N GLU A 261 -3.32 39.63 13.74
CA GLU A 261 -2.33 39.95 14.79
C GLU A 261 -0.96 39.29 14.53
N GLU A 262 -0.95 38.19 13.76
CA GLU A 262 0.21 37.41 13.38
C GLU A 262 0.22 37.18 11.86
N PRO A 263 1.40 37.24 11.19
CA PRO A 263 1.51 36.92 9.77
C PRO A 263 1.00 35.51 9.45
N LEU A 264 0.14 35.41 8.43
CA LEU A 264 -0.38 34.14 7.96
C LEU A 264 0.70 33.33 7.24
N ALA A 265 0.75 32.03 7.54
CA ALA A 265 1.55 31.07 6.79
C ALA A 265 0.78 30.57 5.55
N PRO A 266 1.45 30.30 4.40
CA PRO A 266 0.77 29.86 3.19
C PRO A 266 0.12 28.47 3.33
N ALA A 267 -1.14 28.35 2.93
CA ALA A 267 -1.91 27.10 3.01
C ALA A 267 -1.37 26.01 2.06
N GLY A 268 -0.93 26.38 0.85
CA GLY A 268 -0.33 25.44 -0.11
C GLY A 268 0.89 24.73 0.45
N THR A 269 1.76 25.45 1.16
CA THR A 269 2.94 24.89 1.85
C THR A 269 2.54 23.88 2.93
N LEU A 270 1.49 24.15 3.69
CA LEU A 270 0.96 23.19 4.66
C LEU A 270 0.43 21.93 3.97
N ILE A 271 -0.39 22.07 2.93
CA ILE A 271 -0.97 20.92 2.22
C ILE A 271 0.13 20.02 1.64
N ARG A 272 1.15 20.60 0.98
CA ARG A 272 2.30 19.83 0.44
C ARG A 272 3.10 19.15 1.55
N ARG A 273 3.27 19.80 2.71
CA ARG A 273 3.95 19.20 3.86
C ARG A 273 3.19 18.01 4.43
N LEU A 274 1.86 18.05 4.42
CA LEU A 274 1.00 16.97 4.89
C LEU A 274 0.87 15.83 3.87
N GLU A 275 1.34 16.00 2.63
CA GLU A 275 1.13 15.05 1.54
C GLU A 275 1.54 13.62 1.94
N PRO A 276 2.78 13.32 2.37
CA PRO A 276 3.20 11.95 2.66
C PRO A 276 2.30 11.26 3.71
N ASP A 277 1.98 11.96 4.80
CA ASP A 277 1.14 11.41 5.88
C ASP A 277 -0.31 11.20 5.42
N LEU A 278 -0.86 12.12 4.64
CA LEU A 278 -2.22 12.02 4.13
C LEU A 278 -2.37 10.90 3.11
N LEU A 279 -1.39 10.66 2.25
CA LEU A 279 -1.41 9.52 1.32
C LEU A 279 -1.57 8.20 2.06
N ALA A 280 -0.71 7.97 3.06
CA ALA A 280 -0.73 6.73 3.84
C ALA A 280 -2.01 6.57 4.68
N ASN A 281 -2.47 7.64 5.35
CA ASN A 281 -3.64 7.56 6.22
C ASN A 281 -4.95 7.49 5.43
N VAL A 282 -5.07 8.24 4.33
CA VAL A 282 -6.28 8.22 3.49
C VAL A 282 -6.42 6.84 2.87
N PHE A 283 -5.36 6.24 2.31
CA PHE A 283 -5.42 4.88 1.80
C PHE A 283 -5.82 3.89 2.89
N ARG A 284 -5.12 3.91 4.04
CA ARG A 284 -5.39 3.02 5.18
C ARG A 284 -6.86 2.98 5.60
N TRP A 285 -7.50 4.13 5.70
CA TRP A 285 -8.85 4.25 6.27
C TRP A 285 -9.97 4.25 5.23
N THR A 286 -9.70 4.59 3.97
CA THR A 286 -10.73 4.75 2.94
C THR A 286 -10.61 3.76 1.77
N GLY A 287 -9.43 3.17 1.54
CA GLY A 287 -9.13 2.41 0.32
C GLY A 287 -8.85 3.28 -0.90
N HIS A 288 -8.81 4.61 -0.76
CA HIS A 288 -8.47 5.52 -1.86
C HIS A 288 -6.96 5.52 -2.11
N PHE A 289 -6.56 5.10 -3.30
CA PHE A 289 -5.16 4.88 -3.65
C PHE A 289 -4.29 6.14 -3.54
N PRO A 290 -3.02 6.02 -3.11
CA PRO A 290 -2.09 7.15 -2.96
C PRO A 290 -1.92 7.99 -4.23
N GLU A 291 -1.87 7.36 -5.41
CA GLU A 291 -1.63 8.03 -6.69
C GLU A 291 -2.75 9.04 -6.97
N ARG A 292 -4.00 8.67 -6.65
CA ARG A 292 -5.16 9.56 -6.78
C ARG A 292 -5.20 10.61 -5.68
N THR A 293 -4.87 10.21 -4.44
CA THR A 293 -4.85 11.13 -3.29
C THR A 293 -3.83 12.24 -3.52
N ARG A 294 -2.66 11.92 -4.10
CA ARG A 294 -1.63 12.88 -4.48
C ARG A 294 -2.15 13.91 -5.46
N VAL A 295 -2.82 13.47 -6.51
CA VAL A 295 -3.37 14.39 -7.52
C VAL A 295 -4.37 15.35 -6.88
N LEU A 296 -5.22 14.86 -5.98
CA LEU A 296 -6.14 15.69 -5.19
C LEU A 296 -5.40 16.69 -4.30
N LEU A 297 -4.40 16.25 -3.53
CA LEU A 297 -3.66 17.13 -2.62
C LEU A 297 -2.87 18.21 -3.36
N ARG A 298 -2.20 17.86 -4.46
CA ARG A 298 -1.48 18.81 -5.31
C ARG A 298 -2.43 19.85 -5.91
N TYR A 299 -3.59 19.40 -6.41
CA TYR A 299 -4.63 20.30 -6.88
C TYR A 299 -5.09 21.27 -5.77
N LEU A 300 -5.39 20.77 -4.56
CA LEU A 300 -5.80 21.61 -3.44
C LEU A 300 -4.71 22.62 -3.03
N ALA A 301 -3.45 22.22 -3.03
CA ALA A 301 -2.31 23.09 -2.74
C ALA A 301 -2.19 24.23 -3.77
N ASP A 302 -2.23 23.89 -5.07
CA ASP A 302 -2.15 24.86 -6.17
C ASP A 302 -3.34 25.84 -6.15
N ARG A 303 -4.56 25.33 -5.86
CA ARG A 303 -5.75 26.18 -5.69
C ARG A 303 -5.62 27.11 -4.49
N ALA A 304 -5.10 26.63 -3.36
CA ALA A 304 -4.89 27.47 -2.18
C ALA A 304 -3.89 28.60 -2.44
N GLU A 305 -2.82 28.33 -3.20
CA GLU A 305 -1.87 29.35 -3.65
C GLU A 305 -2.52 30.37 -4.60
N HIS A 306 -3.29 29.90 -5.60
CA HIS A 306 -3.99 30.77 -6.55
C HIS A 306 -5.02 31.68 -5.86
N LEU A 307 -5.76 31.14 -4.89
CA LEU A 307 -6.72 31.87 -4.07
C LEU A 307 -6.04 32.73 -3.00
N ARG A 308 -4.70 32.67 -2.87
CA ARG A 308 -3.88 33.33 -1.87
C ARG A 308 -4.41 33.07 -0.46
N GLN A 309 -4.48 31.79 -0.07
CA GLN A 309 -5.01 31.38 1.22
C GLN A 309 -3.88 31.05 2.21
N GLY A 310 -4.11 31.33 3.49
CA GLY A 310 -3.16 31.08 4.56
C GLY A 310 -3.84 30.69 5.87
N TYR A 311 -3.03 30.41 6.89
CA TYR A 311 -3.49 30.08 8.23
C TYR A 311 -2.63 30.77 9.27
N VAL A 312 -3.21 31.05 10.43
CA VAL A 312 -2.45 31.55 11.58
C VAL A 312 -1.58 30.41 12.15
N PRO A 313 -0.24 30.55 12.26
CA PRO A 313 0.65 29.48 12.71
C PRO A 313 0.23 28.82 14.03
N ARG A 314 -0.21 29.61 15.01
CA ARG A 314 -0.72 29.07 16.29
C ARG A 314 -1.96 28.18 16.17
N ARG A 315 -2.68 28.25 15.04
CA ARG A 315 -3.87 27.43 14.71
C ARG A 315 -3.59 26.33 13.70
N GLU A 316 -2.33 26.04 13.40
CA GLU A 316 -1.94 25.00 12.44
C GLU A 316 -2.65 23.67 12.69
N GLY A 317 -2.76 23.22 13.94
CA GLY A 317 -3.45 21.98 14.27
C GLY A 317 -4.92 21.96 13.83
N ALA A 318 -5.63 23.10 13.91
CA ALA A 318 -7.01 23.19 13.43
C ALA A 318 -7.09 23.12 11.89
N ALA A 319 -6.14 23.76 11.20
CA ALA A 319 -6.04 23.67 9.74
C ALA A 319 -5.74 22.23 9.28
N ILE A 320 -4.82 21.53 9.97
CA ILE A 320 -4.50 20.12 9.70
C ILE A 320 -5.75 19.25 9.84
N VAL A 321 -6.48 19.37 10.95
CA VAL A 321 -7.73 18.61 11.17
C VAL A 321 -8.73 18.88 10.04
N ALA A 322 -8.91 20.14 9.65
CA ALA A 322 -9.88 20.51 8.62
C ALA A 322 -9.48 19.99 7.22
N VAL A 323 -8.22 20.13 6.82
CA VAL A 323 -7.69 19.58 5.56
C VAL A 323 -7.84 18.06 5.53
N THR A 324 -7.44 17.38 6.61
CA THR A 324 -7.54 15.92 6.73
C THR A 324 -8.99 15.44 6.61
N THR A 325 -9.92 16.15 7.25
CA THR A 325 -11.36 15.87 7.19
C THR A 325 -11.90 16.02 5.77
N LEU A 326 -11.56 17.12 5.09
CA LEU A 326 -11.98 17.37 3.71
C LEU A 326 -11.47 16.28 2.77
N VAL A 327 -10.16 16.00 2.80
CA VAL A 327 -9.53 15.01 1.91
C VAL A 327 -10.10 13.62 2.14
N THR A 328 -10.29 13.21 3.40
CA THR A 328 -10.91 11.91 3.74
C THR A 328 -12.35 11.82 3.22
N GLY A 329 -13.14 12.89 3.36
CA GLY A 329 -14.51 12.94 2.86
C GLY A 329 -14.59 12.82 1.33
N LEU A 330 -13.72 13.54 0.62
CA LEU A 330 -13.62 13.46 -0.84
C LEU A 330 -13.17 12.06 -1.29
N ALA A 331 -12.14 11.50 -0.67
CA ALA A 331 -11.64 10.16 -0.94
C ALA A 331 -12.74 9.10 -0.77
N MET A 332 -13.49 9.15 0.33
CA MET A 332 -14.62 8.24 0.58
C MET A 332 -15.72 8.38 -0.47
N ASN A 333 -16.06 9.59 -0.91
CA ASN A 333 -17.00 9.78 -2.02
C ASN A 333 -16.50 9.12 -3.30
N HIS A 334 -15.22 9.33 -3.64
CA HIS A 334 -14.63 8.76 -4.84
C HIS A 334 -14.63 7.23 -4.82
N VAL A 335 -14.19 6.62 -3.72
CA VAL A 335 -14.20 5.15 -3.58
C VAL A 335 -15.60 4.59 -3.74
N GLN A 336 -16.62 5.22 -3.15
CA GLN A 336 -17.98 4.66 -3.15
C GLN A 336 -18.76 4.97 -4.44
N ARG A 337 -18.52 6.13 -5.07
CA ARG A 337 -19.34 6.64 -6.17
C ARG A 337 -18.60 6.77 -7.50
N GLY A 338 -17.28 6.71 -7.50
CA GLY A 338 -16.43 7.01 -8.66
C GLY A 338 -16.17 8.52 -8.87
N SER A 339 -16.66 9.39 -7.98
CA SER A 339 -16.52 10.85 -8.07
C SER A 339 -16.30 11.48 -6.70
N TYR A 340 -15.51 12.56 -6.64
CA TYR A 340 -15.24 13.27 -5.38
C TYR A 340 -16.47 14.01 -4.81
N LEU A 341 -17.44 14.32 -5.67
CA LEU A 341 -18.69 14.99 -5.32
C LEU A 341 -19.92 14.20 -5.81
N PRO A 342 -21.11 14.42 -5.20
CA PRO A 342 -22.35 13.73 -5.53
C PRO A 342 -22.80 13.83 -6.98
#